data_AF-M1BYB3-F1
#
_entry.id   AF-M1BYB3-F1
#
_cell.length_a   1.000
_cell.length_b   1.000
_cell.length_c   1.000
_cell.angle_alpha   90.00
_cell.angle_beta   90.00
_cell.angle_gamma   90.00
#
_symmetry.space_group_name_H-M   'P 1'
#
loop_
_entity.id
_entity.type
_entity.pdbx_description
1 polymer ?
#
loop_
_entity_poly.entity_id
_entity_poly.type
_entity_poly.pdbx_seq_one_letter_code
_entity_poly.pdbx_strand_id
1 'polypeptide(L)' 'MAYELDEQKKVGLGLIGFGIFFTFLAIMLFFDRGLLALANILLLAGVALLLGLRSTLQLFKVNYKVGTFFG' A
#
# COMPACT_ATOMS: atom_id res chain seq x y z
N MET A 1 15.52 18.14 4.14
CA MET A 1 14.23 18.08 3.40
C MET A 1 14.14 16.86 2.50
N ALA A 2 14.30 15.64 3.04
CA ALA A 2 14.19 14.44 2.22
C ALA A 2 13.89 13.21 3.09
N TYR A 3 12.94 12.41 2.59
CA TYR A 3 12.68 10.99 2.88
C TYR A 3 12.20 10.57 4.29
N GLU A 4 11.25 11.27 4.90
CA GLU A 4 10.20 10.53 5.63
C GLU A 4 9.39 9.72 4.60
N LEU A 5 9.99 8.64 4.11
CA LEU A 5 9.25 7.52 3.57
C LEU A 5 8.52 6.96 4.78
N ASP A 6 7.33 7.52 5.04
CA ASP A 6 6.33 7.03 5.97
C ASP A 6 6.47 5.50 6.04
N GLU A 7 6.67 4.93 7.22
CA GLU A 7 7.11 3.54 7.40
C GLU A 7 6.20 2.54 6.64
N GLN A 8 4.96 2.95 6.38
CA GLN A 8 3.98 2.28 5.53
C GLN A 8 4.40 2.18 4.06
N LYS A 9 5.01 3.23 3.49
CA LYS A 9 5.52 3.24 2.12
C LYS A 9 6.72 2.31 1.98
N LYS A 10 7.54 2.17 3.02
CA LYS A 10 8.66 1.22 3.04
C LYS A 10 8.14 -0.22 3.06
N VAL A 11 7.10 -0.50 3.86
CA VAL A 11 6.40 -1.80 3.86
C VAL A 11 5.70 -2.06 2.52
N GLY A 12 5.00 -1.06 1.96
CA GLY A 12 4.31 -1.19 0.68
C GLY A 12 5.25 -1.41 -0.50
N LEU A 13 6.43 -0.78 -0.52
CA LEU A 13 7.50 -1.07 -1.49
C LEU A 13 7.99 -2.51 -1.39
N GLY A 14 8.17 -3.02 -0.16
CA GLY A 14 8.50 -4.43 0.07
C GLY A 14 7.40 -5.38 -0.45
N LEU A 15 6.13 -5.04 -0.24
CA LEU A 15 4.99 -5.86 -0.66
C LEU A 15 4.84 -5.90 -2.19
N ILE A 16 5.04 -4.76 -2.87
CA ILE A 16 5.08 -4.70 -4.34
C ILE A 16 6.25 -5.52 -4.89
N GLY A 17 7.45 -5.39 -4.31
CA GLY A 17 8.62 -6.18 -4.70
C GLY A 17 8.38 -7.68 -4.54
N PHE A 18 7.74 -8.08 -3.44
CA PHE A 18 7.38 -9.48 -3.19
C PHE A 18 6.31 -9.98 -4.18
N GLY A 19 5.32 -9.15 -4.55
CA GLY A 19 4.33 -9.48 -5.58
C GLY A 19 4.93 -9.71 -6.97
N ILE A 20 5.93 -8.90 -7.36
CA ILE A 20 6.67 -9.09 -8.62
C ILE A 20 7.46 -10.41 -8.59
N PHE A 21 8.15 -10.68 -7.47
CA PHE A 21 8.87 -11.94 -7.27
C PHE A 21 7.93 -13.16 -7.36
N PHE A 22 6.75 -13.08 -6.76
CA PHE A 22 5.76 -14.16 -6.82
C PHE A 22 5.17 -14.34 -8.23
N THR A 23 5.00 -13.25 -8.99
CA THR A 23 4.61 -13.31 -10.41
C THR A 23 5.68 -14.03 -11.23
N PHE A 24 6.95 -13.73 -10.99
CA PHE A 24 8.07 -14.41 -11.64
C PHE A 24 8.09 -15.90 -11.32
N LEU A 25 7.88 -16.27 -10.05
CA LEU A 25 7.80 -17.66 -9.62
C LEU A 25 6.59 -18.39 -10.23
N ALA A 26 5.45 -17.72 -10.39
CA ALA A 26 4.26 -18.25 -11.05
C ALA A 26 4.52 -18.62 -12.53
N ILE A 27 5.26 -17.75 -13.24
CA ILE A 27 5.66 -17.98 -14.63
C ILE A 27 6.64 -19.16 -14.70
N MET A 28 7.60 -19.23 -13.76
CA MET A 28 8.59 -20.31 -13.68
C MET A 28 7.96 -21.68 -13.36
N LEU A 29 6.87 -21.71 -12.59
CA LEU A 29 6.07 -22.89 -12.24
C LEU A 29 5.02 -23.29 -13.29
N PHE A 30 5.21 -22.92 -14.57
CA PHE A 30 4.27 -23.21 -15.67
C PHE A 30 2.92 -22.48 -15.58
N PHE A 31 2.92 -21.20 -15.22
CA PHE A 31 1.70 -20.39 -15.11
C PHE A 31 0.68 -20.98 -14.13
N ASP A 32 1.15 -21.30 -12.93
CA ASP A 32 0.26 -21.74 -11.85
C ASP A 32 -0.75 -20.61 -11.53
N ARG A 33 -2.03 -20.90 -11.77
CA ARG A 33 -3.12 -19.92 -11.59
C ARG A 33 -3.24 -19.45 -10.14
N GLY A 34 -2.84 -20.29 -9.18
CA GLY A 34 -2.85 -19.98 -7.76
C GLY A 34 -1.79 -18.95 -7.40
N LEU A 35 -0.54 -19.16 -7.82
CA LEU A 35 0.53 -18.17 -7.61
C LEU A 35 0.23 -16.84 -8.32
N LEU A 36 -0.31 -16.88 -9.55
CA LEU A 36 -0.66 -15.66 -10.29
C LEU A 36 -1.76 -14.85 -9.56
N ALA A 37 -2.75 -15.54 -8.98
CA ALA A 37 -3.79 -14.90 -8.17
C ALA A 37 -3.22 -14.29 -6.88
N LEU A 38 -2.32 -15.01 -6.19
CA LEU A 38 -1.66 -14.49 -4.98
C LEU A 38 -0.80 -13.27 -5.29
N ALA A 39 -0.07 -13.28 -6.41
CA ALA A 39 0.73 -12.15 -6.85
C ALA A 39 -0.13 -10.90 -7.12
N ASN A 40 -1.30 -11.08 -7.73
CA ASN A 40 -2.23 -9.99 -8.00
C ASN A 40 -2.79 -9.37 -6.71
N ILE A 41 -3.13 -10.21 -5.72
CA ILE A 41 -3.57 -9.74 -4.39
C ILE A 41 -2.43 -8.98 -3.68
N LEU A 42 -1.19 -9.48 -3.72
CA LEU A 42 -0.04 -8.82 -3.10
C LEU A 42 0.29 -7.47 -3.75
N LEU A 43 0.20 -7.38 -5.08
CA LEU A 43 0.41 -6.13 -5.81
C LEU A 43 -0.67 -5.10 -5.49
N LEU A 44 -1.95 -5.50 -5.49
CA LEU A 44 -3.04 -4.61 -5.07
C LEU A 44 -2.86 -4.14 -3.62
N ALA A 45 -2.53 -5.06 -2.71
CA ALA A 45 -2.29 -4.73 -1.31
C ALA A 45 -1.10 -3.76 -1.15
N GLY A 46 -0.02 -3.95 -1.92
CA GLY A 46 1.16 -3.09 -1.88
C GLY A 46 0.87 -1.67 -2.38
N VAL A 47 0.11 -1.54 -3.47
CA VAL A 47 -0.35 -0.25 -4.00
C VAL A 47 -1.36 0.41 -3.04
N ALA A 48 -2.28 -0.37 -2.48
CA ALA A 48 -3.26 0.09 -1.51
C ALA A 48 -2.60 0.59 -0.22
N LEU A 49 -1.51 -0.03 0.26
CA LEU A 49 -0.73 0.48 1.38
C LEU A 49 -0.01 1.79 1.03
N LEU A 50 0.46 1.92 -0.21
CA LEU A 50 1.13 3.13 -0.69
C LEU A 50 0.18 4.34 -0.83
N LEU A 51 -1.08 4.10 -1.24
CA LEU A 51 -2.11 5.13 -1.45
C LEU A 51 -3.04 5.33 -0.24
N GLY A 52 -3.50 4.25 0.38
CA GLY A 52 -4.63 4.21 1.31
C GLY A 52 -4.34 4.74 2.71
N LEU A 53 -3.13 4.57 3.25
CA LEU A 53 -2.83 5.09 4.60
C LEU A 53 -2.58 6.59 4.64
N ARG A 54 -2.17 7.20 3.52
CA ARG A 54 -1.94 8.65 3.46
C ARG A 54 -3.23 9.46 3.51
N SER A 55 -4.29 8.96 2.87
CA SER A 55 -5.56 9.69 2.79
C SER A 55 -6.35 9.63 4.10
N THR A 56 -6.30 8.51 4.84
CA THR A 56 -7.11 8.35 6.06
C THR A 56 -6.48 9.04 7.27
N LEU A 57 -5.14 9.06 7.40
CA LEU A 57 -4.47 9.78 8.49
C LEU A 57 -4.55 11.31 8.32
N GLN A 58 -4.55 11.82 7.09
CA GLN A 58 -4.78 13.24 6.85
C GLN A 58 -6.21 13.66 7.22
N LEU A 59 -7.21 12.81 6.99
CA LEU A 59 -8.60 13.11 7.36
C LEU A 59 -8.85 12.97 8.87
N PHE A 60 -8.18 12.03 9.56
CA PHE A 60 -8.30 11.88 11.02
C PHE A 60 -7.55 12.95 11.83
N LYS A 61 -6.44 13.51 11.30
CA LYS A 61 -5.69 14.58 12.00
C LYS A 61 -6.35 15.97 11.88
N VAL A 62 -7.23 16.15 10.90
CA VAL A 62 -7.90 17.44 10.63
C VAL A 62 -9.11 17.69 11.55
N ASN A 63 -9.65 16.69 12.25
CA ASN A 63 -10.98 16.85 12.87
C ASN A 63 -11.06 17.07 14.40
N TYR A 64 -10.02 17.62 15.03
CA TYR A 64 -10.10 18.12 16.42
C TYR A 64 -10.20 19.64 16.53
N LYS A 65 -10.62 20.33 15.45
CA LYS A 65 -10.95 21.76 15.50
C LYS A 65 -12.31 22.02 14.87
N VAL A 66 -13.36 21.40 15.41
CA VAL A 66 -14.68 22.04 15.47
C VAL A 66 -14.58 23.14 16.54
N GLY A 67 -13.80 24.17 16.22
CA GLY A 67 -13.74 25.41 16.97
C GLY A 67 -14.77 26.36 16.40
N THR A 68 -15.89 26.49 17.11
CA THR A 68 -16.50 27.80 17.39
C THR A 68 -16.57 28.77 16.19
N PHE A 69 -17.37 28.44 15.17
CA PHE A 69 -17.89 29.45 14.25
C PHE A 69 -19.20 30.00 14.82
N PHE A 70 -19.08 30.75 15.92
CA PHE A 70 -20.10 31.66 16.40
C PHE A 70 -19.42 33.03 16.49
N GLY A 71 -19.85 33.94 15.64
CA GLY A 71 -19.33 35.30 15.49
C GLY A 71 -20.06 36.00 14.38
#